data_AF-A0A0Q7DJH6-F1
#
_entry.id   AF-A0A0Q7DJH6-F1
#
_cell.length_a   1.000
_cell.length_b   1.000
_cell.length_c   1.000
_cell.angle_alpha   90.00
_cell.angle_beta   90.00
_cell.angle_gamma   90.00
#
_symmetry.space_group_name_H-M   'P 1'
#
loop_
_entity.id
_entity.type
_entity.pdbx_description
1 polymer ?
#
loop_
_entity_poly.entity_id
_entity_poly.type
_entity_poly.pdbx_seq_one_letter_code
_entity_poly.pdbx_strand_id
1 'polypeptide(L)'
;MPPADVNSTRRRWARFCAVLSLPCLLLACGPKETAPPAPPPKIAPPAPEPPKVIAPPPALSRADLLAAAGAAASAYASGAAPEGPDPLAGRSFTIRTPFGCAASASEAGPGLAGAALRAKSKTVELSLTPADWAASPLAAEAVEAKLWDAVEGYWIDRPWLQSEACPQGSAPAEDVPVPTPSPQTVGLAAVFEPEGSRFGRRNGRAYSFTARGEREAPPIPPAKGYRLVLEGRFAAFPDGRAIRCRADSPDQRPVCIAAAQLDRVAFEDADTGAQISEWRKD
;
A
#
# COMPACT_ATOMS: atom_id res chain seq x y z
N MET A 1 -17.57 -30.30 34.92
CA MET A 1 -17.09 -31.58 35.47
C MET A 1 -16.56 -32.42 34.32
N PRO A 2 -15.24 -32.65 34.25
CA PRO A 2 -14.59 -33.55 33.29
C PRO A 2 -14.62 -35.02 33.77
N PRO A 3 -14.29 -35.97 32.89
CA PRO A 3 -13.10 -36.80 33.12
C PRO A 3 -12.23 -36.85 31.84
N ALA A 4 -10.92 -36.65 31.92
CA ALA A 4 -9.85 -37.53 32.43
C ALA A 4 -9.31 -38.51 31.36
N ASP A 5 -7.99 -38.41 31.15
CA ASP A 5 -7.08 -39.19 30.32
C ASP A 5 -7.21 -40.73 30.45
N VAL A 6 -6.73 -41.49 29.45
CA VAL A 6 -5.75 -42.59 29.61
C VAL A 6 -5.16 -43.04 28.26
N ASN A 7 -3.87 -42.73 28.11
CA ASN A 7 -2.72 -43.52 27.65
C ASN A 7 -2.87 -44.96 27.05
N SER A 8 -2.02 -45.21 26.04
CA SER A 8 -1.05 -46.33 25.95
C SER A 8 -1.20 -47.40 24.85
N THR A 9 -0.09 -47.54 24.12
CA THR A 9 0.59 -48.79 23.68
C THR A 9 -0.09 -49.75 22.70
N ARG A 10 0.66 -50.14 21.64
CA ARG A 10 1.24 -51.50 21.54
C ARG A 10 2.22 -51.66 20.37
N ARG A 11 3.36 -52.27 20.73
CA ARG A 11 4.43 -52.83 19.90
C ARG A 11 3.93 -53.97 19.00
N ARG A 12 4.62 -54.22 17.88
CA ARG A 12 4.79 -55.58 17.32
C ARG A 12 6.22 -55.83 16.85
N TRP A 13 6.85 -56.80 17.52
CA TRP A 13 7.94 -57.69 17.15
C TRP A 13 7.48 -58.63 16.01
N ALA A 14 8.24 -59.45 15.27
CA ALA A 14 9.65 -59.79 15.05
C ALA A 14 9.69 -60.90 13.95
N ARG A 15 10.90 -61.42 13.67
CA ARG A 15 11.26 -62.78 13.13
C ARG A 15 11.60 -62.84 11.62
N PHE A 16 12.84 -63.10 11.21
CA PHE A 16 13.77 -64.27 11.33
C PHE A 16 13.69 -65.15 10.07
N CYS A 17 14.84 -65.37 9.41
CA CYS A 17 15.26 -66.68 8.89
C CYS A 17 16.74 -66.63 8.43
N ALA A 18 17.51 -67.60 8.93
CA ALA A 18 18.92 -67.87 8.70
C ALA A 18 19.11 -68.89 7.57
N VAL A 19 20.34 -69.05 7.03
CA VAL A 19 20.99 -70.36 6.70
C VAL A 19 22.52 -70.17 6.51
N LEU A 20 23.28 -71.13 7.06
CA LEU A 20 24.74 -71.39 7.10
C LEU A 20 25.37 -71.65 5.69
N SER A 21 26.69 -71.54 5.42
CA SER A 21 27.78 -72.41 5.93
C SER A 21 29.19 -72.08 5.35
N LEU A 22 30.22 -72.39 6.17
CA LEU A 22 31.71 -72.59 6.06
C LEU A 22 32.39 -72.89 4.68
N PRO A 23 33.76 -72.92 4.51
CA PRO A 23 34.88 -72.88 5.50
C PRO A 23 36.24 -72.18 5.11
N CYS A 24 37.16 -72.20 6.09
CA CYS A 24 38.65 -72.21 6.04
C CYS A 24 39.44 -71.04 5.43
N LEU A 25 40.40 -70.48 6.19
CA LEU A 25 41.85 -70.39 5.84
C LEU A 25 42.68 -69.67 6.93
N LEU A 26 43.68 -70.41 7.42
CA LEU A 26 45.07 -70.09 7.81
C LEU A 26 45.46 -68.81 8.60
N LEU A 27 46.21 -69.08 9.67
CA LEU A 27 47.01 -68.17 10.50
C LEU A 27 48.17 -67.52 9.72
N ALA A 28 48.34 -66.20 9.90
CA ALA A 28 49.60 -65.50 9.66
C ALA A 28 49.85 -64.49 10.80
N CYS A 29 50.91 -64.69 11.58
CA CYS A 29 51.42 -63.76 12.60
C CYS A 29 52.36 -62.76 11.92
N GLY A 30 52.03 -61.47 11.95
CA GLY A 30 52.90 -60.37 11.54
C GLY A 30 53.25 -59.47 12.74
N PRO A 31 54.45 -58.85 12.80
CA PRO A 31 54.85 -57.96 13.88
C PRO A 31 54.02 -56.67 13.89
N LYS A 32 53.67 -56.20 15.09
CA LYS A 32 52.83 -55.01 15.33
C LYS A 32 53.65 -53.73 15.17
N GLU A 33 53.50 -53.07 14.02
CA GLU A 33 54.08 -51.75 13.75
C GLU A 33 53.33 -50.66 14.54
N THR A 34 54.05 -49.92 15.37
CA THR A 34 53.50 -48.84 16.20
C THR A 34 53.27 -47.60 15.33
N ALA A 35 52.01 -47.19 15.15
CA ALA A 35 51.66 -46.00 14.37
C ALA A 35 52.18 -44.71 15.05
N PRO A 36 52.72 -43.74 14.29
CA PRO A 36 53.17 -42.46 14.82
C PRO A 36 52.00 -41.59 15.31
N PRO A 37 52.22 -40.72 16.32
CA PRO A 37 51.16 -39.91 16.92
C PRO A 37 50.59 -38.89 15.93
N ALA A 38 49.27 -38.75 15.92
CA ALA A 38 48.55 -37.83 15.06
C ALA A 38 48.93 -36.36 15.33
N PRO A 39 49.04 -35.51 14.29
CA PRO A 39 49.30 -34.08 14.47
C PRO A 39 48.10 -33.38 15.15
N PRO A 40 48.34 -32.31 15.93
CA PRO A 40 47.28 -31.60 16.63
C PRO A 40 46.27 -30.98 15.65
N PRO A 41 44.98 -30.92 16.01
CA PRO A 41 43.93 -30.40 15.14
C PRO A 41 44.18 -28.92 14.84
N LYS A 42 44.25 -28.57 13.54
CA LYS A 42 44.25 -27.18 13.09
C LYS A 42 42.88 -26.57 13.39
N ILE A 43 42.86 -25.52 14.22
CA ILE A 43 41.67 -24.70 14.45
C ILE A 43 41.38 -23.94 13.15
N ALA A 44 40.23 -24.22 12.54
CA ALA A 44 39.76 -23.46 11.38
C ALA A 44 39.43 -22.02 11.83
N PRO A 45 39.77 -20.99 11.03
CA PRO A 45 39.35 -19.62 11.32
C PRO A 45 37.81 -19.56 11.40
N PRO A 46 37.24 -18.73 12.29
CA PRO A 46 35.80 -18.55 12.36
C PRO A 46 35.28 -18.08 11.00
N ALA A 47 34.17 -18.69 10.56
CA ALA A 47 33.52 -18.33 9.30
C ALA A 47 33.12 -16.84 9.32
N PRO A 48 33.29 -16.11 8.20
CA PRO A 48 32.88 -14.72 8.14
C PRO A 48 31.39 -14.58 8.40
N GLU A 49 31.01 -13.63 9.25
CA GLU A 49 29.60 -13.34 9.54
C GLU A 49 28.88 -12.91 8.25
N PRO A 50 27.67 -13.42 7.99
CA PRO A 50 26.91 -13.01 6.82
C PRO A 50 26.61 -11.50 6.88
N PRO A 51 26.67 -10.79 5.73
CA PRO A 51 26.41 -9.36 5.70
C PRO A 51 25.00 -9.06 6.22
N LYS A 52 24.88 -8.08 7.11
CA LYS A 52 23.58 -7.61 7.62
C LYS A 52 22.83 -6.90 6.50
N VAL A 53 21.73 -7.50 6.04
CA VAL A 53 20.79 -6.85 5.12
C VAL A 53 19.95 -5.85 5.92
N ILE A 54 20.09 -4.56 5.62
CA ILE A 54 19.25 -3.51 6.22
C ILE A 54 17.90 -3.53 5.51
N ALA A 55 16.82 -3.68 6.27
CA ALA A 55 15.47 -3.64 5.71
C ALA A 55 15.17 -2.24 5.14
N PRO A 56 14.45 -2.14 4.00
CA PRO A 56 14.06 -0.85 3.46
C PRO A 56 13.16 -0.08 4.45
N PRO A 57 13.19 1.26 4.42
CA PRO A 57 12.32 2.07 5.27
C PRO A 57 10.85 1.76 4.98
N PRO A 58 9.97 1.83 5.99
CA PRO A 58 8.54 1.59 5.79
C PRO A 58 7.93 2.61 4.82
N ALA A 59 6.92 2.16 4.10
CA ALA A 59 6.12 2.99 3.22
C ALA A 59 5.38 4.07 4.04
N LEU A 60 5.37 5.29 3.52
CA LEU A 60 4.68 6.42 4.12
C LEU A 60 3.16 6.23 4.02
N SER A 61 2.46 6.57 5.09
CA SER A 61 1.01 6.43 5.23
C SER A 61 0.25 7.70 4.82
N ARG A 62 -1.08 7.63 4.89
CA ARG A 62 -1.94 8.81 4.77
C ARG A 62 -1.56 9.90 5.78
N ALA A 63 -1.31 9.53 7.04
CA ALA A 63 -0.99 10.49 8.09
C ALA A 63 0.32 11.23 7.78
N ASP A 64 1.31 10.51 7.24
CA ASP A 64 2.59 11.10 6.82
C ASP A 64 2.42 12.07 5.66
N LEU A 65 1.62 11.71 4.64
CA LEU A 65 1.30 12.63 3.54
C LEU A 65 0.61 13.91 4.05
N LEU A 66 -0.39 13.78 4.93
CA LEU A 66 -1.11 14.94 5.45
C LEU A 66 -0.22 15.83 6.33
N ALA A 67 0.66 15.23 7.13
CA ALA A 67 1.63 15.97 7.91
C ALA A 67 2.61 16.74 7.01
N ALA A 68 3.15 16.09 5.98
CA ALA A 68 4.06 16.73 5.03
C ALA A 68 3.38 17.81 4.19
N ALA A 69 2.13 17.59 3.76
CA ALA A 69 1.34 18.61 3.08
C ALA A 69 1.05 19.80 3.99
N GLY A 70 0.79 19.57 5.28
CA GLY A 70 0.64 20.63 6.28
C GLY A 70 1.92 21.46 6.45
N ALA A 71 3.08 20.81 6.52
CA ALA A 71 4.38 21.48 6.58
C ALA A 71 4.66 22.29 5.31
N ALA A 72 4.41 21.72 4.13
CA ALA A 72 4.57 22.40 2.84
C ALA A 72 3.63 23.60 2.70
N ALA A 73 2.36 23.46 3.12
CA ALA A 73 1.39 24.57 3.12
C ALA A 73 1.85 25.70 4.05
N SER A 74 2.36 25.37 5.24
CA SER A 74 2.88 26.37 6.17
C SER A 74 4.11 27.08 5.62
N ALA A 75 5.03 26.36 4.98
CA ALA A 75 6.23 26.93 4.37
C ALA A 75 5.87 27.86 3.19
N TYR A 76 4.91 27.44 2.35
CA TYR A 76 4.36 28.28 1.29
C TYR A 76 3.76 29.57 1.85
N ALA A 77 2.90 29.47 2.87
CA ALA A 77 2.22 30.62 3.45
C ALA A 77 3.18 31.60 4.15
N SER A 78 4.29 31.11 4.72
CA SER A 78 5.31 31.95 5.34
C SER A 78 6.38 32.47 4.36
N GLY A 79 6.37 32.02 3.11
CA GLY A 79 7.42 32.31 2.13
C GLY A 79 8.77 31.67 2.48
N ALA A 80 8.79 30.63 3.33
CA ALA A 80 10.00 29.93 3.70
C ALA A 80 10.55 29.13 2.51
N ALA A 81 11.83 29.32 2.21
CA ALA A 81 12.53 28.49 1.24
C ALA A 81 12.85 27.13 1.88
N PRO A 82 12.53 26.01 1.22
CA PRO A 82 12.94 24.70 1.71
C PRO A 82 14.47 24.57 1.68
N GLU A 83 15.05 24.08 2.77
CA GLU A 83 16.47 23.77 2.86
C GLU A 83 16.74 22.31 2.52
N GLY A 84 17.78 22.07 1.71
CA GLY A 84 18.26 20.72 1.39
C GLY A 84 17.32 19.88 0.51
N PRO A 85 17.68 18.61 0.29
CA PRO A 85 16.88 17.70 -0.52
C PRO A 85 15.53 17.41 0.14
N ASP A 86 14.49 17.21 -0.69
CA ASP A 86 13.18 16.84 -0.19
C ASP A 86 13.19 15.41 0.38
N PRO A 87 12.84 15.18 1.66
CA PRO A 87 12.90 13.87 2.28
C PRO A 87 11.84 12.89 1.78
N LEU A 88 10.84 13.35 1.04
CA LEU A 88 9.81 12.51 0.44
C LEU A 88 10.23 11.99 -0.93
N ALA A 89 11.05 12.72 -1.69
CA ALA A 89 11.40 12.34 -3.05
C ALA A 89 11.99 10.91 -3.09
N GLY A 90 11.39 10.03 -3.89
CA GLY A 90 11.75 8.62 -4.01
C GLY A 90 11.25 7.70 -2.91
N ARG A 91 10.63 8.21 -1.83
CA ARG A 91 10.05 7.38 -0.76
C ARG A 91 8.82 6.64 -1.26
N SER A 92 8.72 5.37 -0.90
CA SER A 92 7.51 4.57 -1.10
C SER A 92 6.39 5.04 -0.18
N PHE A 93 5.15 4.89 -0.65
CA PHE A 93 3.95 5.15 0.14
C PHE A 93 2.87 4.10 -0.09
N THR A 94 2.00 3.95 0.90
CA THR A 94 0.72 3.26 0.84
C THR A 94 -0.30 4.15 1.54
N ILE A 95 -1.16 4.80 0.77
CA ILE A 95 -2.16 5.73 1.28
C ILE A 95 -3.53 5.09 1.17
N ARG A 96 -4.19 4.88 2.32
CA ARG A 96 -5.58 4.43 2.34
C ARG A 96 -6.53 5.58 2.64
N THR A 97 -7.49 5.80 1.75
CA THR A 97 -8.51 6.84 1.90
C THR A 97 -9.87 6.20 2.09
N PRO A 98 -10.57 6.46 3.22
CA PRO A 98 -11.90 5.92 3.43
C PRO A 98 -12.92 6.61 2.51
N PHE A 99 -13.83 5.84 1.91
CA PHE A 99 -14.93 6.35 1.10
C PHE A 99 -16.19 5.49 1.27
N GLY A 100 -17.33 5.96 0.76
CA GLY A 100 -18.62 5.27 0.95
C GLY A 100 -19.09 5.26 2.41
N CYS A 101 -18.65 6.24 3.20
CA CYS A 101 -19.10 6.43 4.58
C CYS A 101 -20.59 6.86 4.60
N ALA A 102 -21.34 6.47 5.62
CA ALA A 102 -22.79 6.60 5.68
C ALA A 102 -23.36 7.99 5.28
N ALA A 103 -24.54 7.95 4.64
CA ALA A 103 -25.53 9.02 4.37
C ALA A 103 -25.49 9.80 3.04
N SER A 104 -24.54 9.60 2.12
CA SER A 104 -24.84 9.88 0.70
C SER A 104 -23.94 9.11 -0.25
N ALA A 105 -24.56 8.19 -0.99
CA ALA A 105 -24.01 7.68 -2.24
C ALA A 105 -24.10 8.80 -3.29
N SER A 106 -23.29 9.85 -3.15
CA SER A 106 -23.08 10.81 -4.24
C SER A 106 -22.11 10.20 -5.23
N GLU A 107 -22.35 10.46 -6.52
CA GLU A 107 -21.31 10.23 -7.52
C GLU A 107 -20.10 11.10 -7.13
N ALA A 108 -18.93 10.46 -7.10
CA ALA A 108 -17.70 11.14 -6.74
C ALA A 108 -17.24 11.99 -7.94
N GLY A 109 -16.83 13.24 -7.66
CA GLY A 109 -16.20 14.08 -8.66
C GLY A 109 -14.84 13.53 -9.11
N PRO A 110 -14.27 14.05 -10.21
CA PRO A 110 -12.95 13.65 -10.67
C PRO A 110 -11.88 13.72 -9.55
N GLY A 111 -11.07 12.69 -9.46
CA GLY A 111 -10.03 12.49 -8.45
C GLY A 111 -10.52 11.93 -7.12
N LEU A 112 -11.83 11.76 -6.89
CA LEU A 112 -12.38 11.18 -5.66
C LEU A 112 -12.93 9.77 -5.92
N ALA A 113 -12.78 8.88 -4.94
CA ALA A 113 -13.43 7.58 -4.96
C ALA A 113 -14.88 7.69 -4.50
N GLY A 114 -15.78 6.96 -5.17
CA GLY A 114 -17.20 6.94 -4.89
C GLY A 114 -17.75 5.52 -4.80
N ALA A 115 -18.81 5.37 -4.02
CA ALA A 115 -19.61 4.15 -3.95
C ALA A 115 -21.08 4.50 -4.26
N ALA A 116 -21.60 3.96 -5.35
CA ALA A 116 -22.97 4.21 -5.79
C ALA A 116 -23.82 2.94 -5.64
N LEU A 117 -24.82 2.99 -4.75
CA LEU A 117 -25.85 1.95 -4.67
C LEU A 117 -26.84 2.12 -5.81
N ARG A 118 -27.02 1.09 -6.62
CA ARG A 118 -27.97 1.07 -7.73
C ARG A 118 -29.14 0.17 -7.36
N ALA A 119 -30.19 0.76 -6.77
CA ALA A 119 -31.34 0.02 -6.25
C ALA A 119 -32.04 -0.85 -7.31
N LYS A 120 -32.22 -0.33 -8.54
CA LYS A 120 -32.87 -1.05 -9.65
C LYS A 120 -32.11 -2.31 -10.06
N SER A 121 -30.78 -2.21 -10.18
CA SER A 121 -29.93 -3.33 -10.59
C SER A 121 -29.43 -4.17 -9.41
N LYS A 122 -29.73 -3.78 -8.17
CA LYS A 122 -29.29 -4.43 -6.93
C LYS A 122 -27.77 -4.62 -6.90
N THR A 123 -27.06 -3.56 -7.27
CA THR A 123 -25.58 -3.54 -7.31
C THR A 123 -25.02 -2.37 -6.52
N VAL A 124 -23.76 -2.50 -6.13
CA VAL A 124 -22.93 -1.37 -5.70
C VAL A 124 -21.80 -1.21 -6.72
N GLU A 125 -21.64 0.02 -7.20
CA GLU A 125 -20.56 0.41 -8.10
C GLU A 125 -19.53 1.21 -7.32
N LEU A 126 -18.30 0.70 -7.25
CA LEU A 126 -17.15 1.41 -6.74
C LEU A 126 -16.41 2.02 -7.93
N SER A 127 -16.09 3.31 -7.84
CA SER A 127 -15.41 3.99 -8.94
C SER A 127 -14.42 5.05 -8.46
N LEU A 128 -13.37 5.25 -9.24
CA LEU A 128 -12.43 6.36 -9.13
C LEU A 128 -12.01 6.79 -10.54
N THR A 129 -12.45 7.97 -10.94
CA THR A 129 -12.02 8.59 -12.20
C THR A 129 -10.93 9.61 -11.88
N PRO A 130 -9.69 9.48 -12.38
CA PRO A 130 -8.66 10.48 -12.12
C PRO A 130 -9.05 11.85 -12.71
N ALA A 131 -8.70 12.92 -12.00
CA ALA A 131 -8.81 14.27 -12.54
C ALA A 131 -7.68 14.54 -13.55
N ASP A 132 -7.90 15.40 -14.55
CA ASP A 132 -6.82 15.89 -15.39
C ASP A 132 -6.23 17.16 -14.75
N TRP A 133 -4.98 17.10 -14.33
CA TRP A 133 -4.25 18.21 -13.73
C TRP A 133 -3.13 18.74 -14.62
N ALA A 134 -3.02 18.32 -15.88
CA ALA A 134 -1.95 18.78 -16.77
C ALA A 134 -1.93 20.31 -16.94
N ALA A 135 -3.10 20.95 -16.98
CA ALA A 135 -3.26 22.40 -17.06
C ALA A 135 -3.36 23.10 -15.68
N SER A 136 -3.22 22.35 -14.58
CA SER A 136 -3.28 22.95 -13.23
C SER A 136 -2.07 23.85 -13.01
N PRO A 137 -2.22 25.04 -12.39
CA PRO A 137 -1.09 25.90 -12.05
C PRO A 137 -0.04 25.24 -11.13
N LEU A 138 -0.39 24.13 -10.48
CA LEU A 138 0.53 23.35 -9.64
C LEU A 138 1.42 22.40 -10.46
N ALA A 139 1.07 22.08 -11.70
CA ALA A 139 1.78 21.11 -12.53
C ALA A 139 2.15 21.61 -13.94
N ALA A 140 1.50 22.66 -14.43
CA ALA A 140 1.65 23.18 -15.80
C ALA A 140 3.11 23.47 -16.17
N GLU A 141 3.91 24.03 -15.26
CA GLU A 141 5.33 24.30 -15.49
C GLU A 141 6.12 23.04 -15.88
N ALA A 142 5.87 21.91 -15.22
CA ALA A 142 6.55 20.66 -15.55
C ALA A 142 6.09 20.08 -16.89
N VAL A 143 4.82 20.30 -17.26
CA VAL A 143 4.27 19.90 -18.55
C VAL A 143 4.82 20.76 -19.69
N GLU A 144 4.86 22.08 -19.51
CA GLU A 144 5.43 23.04 -20.46
C GLU A 144 6.93 22.80 -20.69
N ALA A 145 7.65 22.48 -19.61
CA ALA A 145 9.05 22.06 -19.65
C ALA A 145 9.26 20.66 -20.28
N LYS A 146 8.19 19.97 -20.70
CA LYS A 146 8.19 18.61 -21.27
C LYS A 146 8.82 17.57 -20.36
N LEU A 147 8.75 17.79 -19.04
CA LEU A 147 9.17 16.79 -18.06
C LEU A 147 8.06 15.75 -17.87
N TRP A 148 6.80 16.17 -17.97
CA TRP A 148 5.64 15.28 -17.92
C TRP A 148 4.71 15.48 -19.12
N ASP A 149 4.30 14.38 -19.74
CA ASP A 149 3.31 14.35 -20.81
C ASP A 149 1.87 14.36 -20.28
N ALA A 150 1.67 13.96 -19.02
CA ALA A 150 0.38 13.92 -18.37
C ALA A 150 0.47 13.95 -16.85
N VAL A 151 -0.58 14.45 -16.22
CA VAL A 151 -0.72 14.52 -14.77
C VAL A 151 -2.14 14.10 -14.38
N GLU A 152 -2.27 12.93 -13.77
CA GLU A 152 -3.56 12.41 -13.29
C GLU A 152 -3.71 12.68 -11.79
N GLY A 153 -4.77 13.38 -11.42
CA GLY A 153 -5.03 13.85 -10.07
C GLY A 153 -5.93 12.94 -9.25
N TYR A 154 -5.53 12.72 -8.00
CA TYR A 154 -6.28 11.98 -6.98
C TYR A 154 -6.39 12.83 -5.72
N TRP A 155 -7.59 13.20 -5.33
CA TRP A 155 -7.84 13.96 -4.11
C TRP A 155 -7.80 13.05 -2.89
N ILE A 156 -7.22 13.56 -1.81
CA ILE A 156 -7.25 12.91 -0.50
C ILE A 156 -8.53 13.34 0.20
N ASP A 157 -9.57 12.51 0.13
CA ASP A 157 -10.87 12.83 0.74
C ASP A 157 -10.73 13.17 2.23
N ARG A 158 -11.35 14.26 2.67
CA ARG A 158 -11.25 14.82 4.04
C ARG A 158 -9.79 15.00 4.48
N PRO A 159 -9.05 15.96 3.90
CA PRO A 159 -7.61 16.14 4.15
C PRO A 159 -7.27 16.65 5.57
N TRP A 160 -8.25 16.75 6.46
CA TRP A 160 -8.07 16.98 7.90
C TRP A 160 -8.17 15.69 8.74
N LEU A 161 -8.60 14.58 8.14
CA LEU A 161 -8.75 13.29 8.82
C LEU A 161 -7.51 12.44 8.56
N GLN A 162 -6.67 12.24 9.58
CA GLN A 162 -5.50 11.34 9.50
C GLN A 162 -5.87 9.86 9.53
N SER A 163 -7.00 9.53 10.16
CA SER A 163 -7.51 8.16 10.22
C SER A 163 -7.85 7.62 8.82
N GLU A 164 -7.54 6.34 8.60
CA GLU A 164 -7.89 5.59 7.39
C GLU A 164 -9.25 4.90 7.49
N ALA A 165 -10.05 5.27 8.49
CA ALA A 165 -11.41 4.77 8.71
C ALA A 165 -12.45 5.88 8.47
N CYS A 166 -13.67 5.48 8.08
CA CYS A 166 -14.77 6.42 7.97
C CYS A 166 -15.00 7.19 9.28
N PRO A 167 -15.27 8.51 9.19
CA PRO A 167 -15.52 9.32 10.37
C PRO A 167 -16.72 8.76 11.14
N GLN A 168 -16.57 8.67 12.45
CA GLN A 168 -17.64 8.30 13.36
C GLN A 168 -18.33 9.61 13.77
N GLY A 169 -19.39 9.99 13.07
CA GLY A 169 -20.15 11.21 13.34
C GLY A 169 -21.63 10.96 13.17
N SER A 170 -22.44 11.53 14.06
CA SER A 170 -23.90 11.49 13.95
C SER A 170 -24.33 12.21 12.67
N ALA A 171 -25.27 11.61 11.94
CA ALA A 171 -25.96 12.33 10.87
C ALA A 171 -26.56 13.64 11.43
N PRO A 172 -26.56 14.74 10.66
CA PRO A 172 -27.31 15.92 11.03
C PRO A 172 -28.76 15.53 11.35
N ALA A 173 -29.40 16.20 12.31
CA ALA A 173 -30.83 16.04 12.51
C ALA A 173 -31.57 16.32 11.18
N GLU A 174 -32.65 15.59 10.90
CA GLU A 174 -33.33 15.56 9.58
C GLU A 174 -33.76 16.94 9.06
N ASP A 175 -33.92 17.93 9.95
CA ASP A 175 -34.35 19.30 9.63
C ASP A 175 -33.21 20.33 9.54
N VAL A 176 -31.95 19.90 9.67
CA VAL A 176 -30.78 20.79 9.55
C VAL A 176 -30.26 20.74 8.12
N PRO A 177 -30.18 21.89 7.40
CA PRO A 177 -29.56 21.93 6.08
C PRO A 177 -28.15 21.33 6.13
N VAL A 178 -27.88 20.36 5.25
CA VAL A 178 -26.55 19.77 5.13
C VAL A 178 -25.59 20.87 4.67
N PRO A 179 -24.55 21.20 5.46
CA PRO A 179 -23.60 22.23 5.06
C PRO A 179 -22.84 21.79 3.82
N THR A 180 -22.46 22.76 2.98
CA THR A 180 -21.57 22.50 1.85
C THR A 180 -20.28 21.84 2.37
N PRO A 181 -19.86 20.69 1.80
CA PRO A 181 -18.61 20.05 2.20
C PRO A 181 -17.42 20.98 2.01
N SER A 182 -16.50 21.00 2.97
CA SER A 182 -15.23 21.71 2.81
C SER A 182 -14.47 21.19 1.58
N PRO A 183 -13.84 22.07 0.79
CA PRO A 183 -13.12 21.66 -0.41
C PRO A 183 -11.91 20.78 -0.08
N GLN A 184 -11.50 19.99 -1.08
CA GLN A 184 -10.27 19.21 -1.01
C GLN A 184 -9.07 20.17 -1.12
N THR A 185 -8.04 19.93 -0.31
CA THR A 185 -6.83 20.78 -0.22
C THR A 185 -5.53 19.99 -0.31
N VAL A 186 -5.60 18.66 -0.34
CA VAL A 186 -4.44 17.78 -0.51
C VAL A 186 -4.74 16.75 -1.58
N GLY A 187 -3.80 16.54 -2.51
CA GLY A 187 -3.91 15.57 -3.58
C GLY A 187 -2.60 14.86 -3.91
N LEU A 188 -2.72 13.75 -4.62
CA LEU A 188 -1.62 13.05 -5.28
C LEU A 188 -1.72 13.28 -6.78
N ALA A 189 -0.64 13.71 -7.39
CA ALA A 189 -0.49 13.88 -8.82
C ALA A 189 0.33 12.71 -9.37
N ALA A 190 -0.33 11.75 -10.02
CA ALA A 190 0.37 10.72 -10.76
C ALA A 190 0.95 11.33 -12.04
N VAL A 191 2.28 11.36 -12.12
CA VAL A 191 3.03 12.02 -13.19
C VAL A 191 3.55 11.00 -14.18
N PHE A 192 3.49 11.34 -15.47
CA PHE A 192 3.92 10.46 -16.56
C PHE A 192 4.95 11.19 -17.42
N GLU A 193 6.17 10.67 -17.47
CA GLU A 193 7.25 11.20 -18.29
C GLU A 193 7.07 10.82 -19.78
N PRO A 194 7.61 11.62 -20.73
CA PRO A 194 7.44 11.38 -22.17
C PRO A 194 7.90 10.00 -22.66
N GLU A 195 9.08 9.58 -22.22
CA GLU A 195 9.67 8.27 -22.52
C GLU A 195 9.34 7.23 -21.43
N GLY A 196 8.53 7.63 -20.46
CA GLY A 196 8.08 6.79 -19.37
C GLY A 196 7.04 5.78 -19.82
N SER A 197 6.91 4.71 -19.03
CA SER A 197 5.82 3.77 -19.20
C SER A 197 4.48 4.48 -19.13
N ARG A 198 3.73 4.47 -20.24
CA ARG A 198 2.31 4.87 -20.28
C ARG A 198 1.40 3.84 -19.60
N PHE A 199 1.94 2.66 -19.31
CA PHE A 199 1.28 1.65 -18.50
C PHE A 199 0.96 2.23 -17.12
N GLY A 200 -0.32 2.26 -16.77
CA GLY A 200 -0.86 2.90 -15.56
C GLY A 200 -1.66 4.18 -15.82
N ARG A 201 -1.43 4.89 -16.94
CA ARG A 201 -2.22 6.07 -17.31
C ARG A 201 -3.64 5.66 -17.67
N ARG A 202 -4.62 6.34 -17.08
CA ARG A 202 -6.04 6.05 -17.29
C ARG A 202 -6.65 6.83 -18.44
N ASN A 203 -6.11 7.98 -18.81
CA ASN A 203 -6.68 8.88 -19.81
C ASN A 203 -8.16 9.18 -19.52
N GLY A 204 -8.46 9.47 -18.25
CA GLY A 204 -9.83 9.70 -17.77
C GLY A 204 -10.69 8.44 -17.62
N ARG A 205 -10.18 7.23 -17.91
CA ARG A 205 -10.92 5.98 -17.69
C ARG A 205 -10.97 5.61 -16.20
N ALA A 206 -12.16 5.50 -15.65
CA ALA A 206 -12.37 5.10 -14.26
C ALA A 206 -11.67 3.76 -13.92
N TYR A 207 -11.15 3.65 -12.70
CA TYR A 207 -11.05 2.39 -12.00
C TYR A 207 -12.46 2.04 -11.52
N SER A 208 -13.04 0.93 -11.97
CA SER A 208 -14.41 0.58 -11.64
C SER A 208 -14.58 -0.89 -11.27
N PHE A 209 -15.42 -1.13 -10.28
CA PHE A 209 -15.82 -2.47 -9.87
C PHE A 209 -17.31 -2.46 -9.51
N THR A 210 -18.04 -3.47 -9.96
CA THR A 210 -19.47 -3.61 -9.67
C THR A 210 -19.72 -4.91 -8.94
N ALA A 211 -20.13 -4.83 -7.67
CA ALA A 211 -20.61 -5.99 -6.92
C ALA A 211 -22.13 -6.12 -7.06
N ARG A 212 -22.59 -7.36 -7.23
CA ARG A 212 -24.01 -7.72 -7.20
C ARG A 212 -24.32 -8.43 -5.89
N GLY A 213 -25.45 -8.11 -5.29
CA GLY A 213 -25.87 -8.78 -4.05
C GLY A 213 -26.35 -10.21 -4.29
N GLU A 214 -26.40 -11.00 -3.22
CA GLU A 214 -26.86 -12.39 -3.25
C GLU A 214 -28.39 -12.48 -3.20
N ARG A 215 -28.95 -13.57 -3.77
CA ARG A 215 -30.37 -13.97 -3.63
C ARG A 215 -31.36 -12.82 -3.82
N GLU A 216 -31.12 -12.00 -4.84
CA GLU A 216 -31.96 -10.85 -5.17
C GLU A 216 -32.05 -9.74 -4.10
N ALA A 217 -31.15 -9.72 -3.11
CA ALA A 217 -30.96 -8.57 -2.23
C ALA A 217 -29.88 -7.63 -2.81
N PRO A 218 -29.95 -6.31 -2.59
CA PRO A 218 -28.81 -5.43 -2.82
C PRO A 218 -27.59 -5.85 -1.97
N PRO A 219 -26.36 -5.62 -2.43
CA PRO A 219 -25.18 -5.83 -1.61
C PRO A 219 -25.24 -4.91 -0.39
N ILE A 220 -24.92 -5.45 0.78
CA ILE A 220 -24.82 -4.69 2.02
C ILE A 220 -23.43 -4.05 2.05
N PRO A 221 -23.32 -2.70 2.04
CA PRO A 221 -22.02 -2.05 2.19
C PRO A 221 -21.37 -2.39 3.54
N PRO A 222 -20.03 -2.40 3.61
CA PRO A 222 -19.35 -2.60 4.90
C PRO A 222 -19.71 -1.46 5.85
N ALA A 223 -19.84 -1.78 7.15
CA ALA A 223 -20.23 -0.83 8.18
C ALA A 223 -19.22 0.32 8.32
N LYS A 224 -17.92 0.02 8.14
CA LYS A 224 -16.84 1.02 8.12
C LYS A 224 -16.57 1.61 6.73
N GLY A 225 -17.42 1.33 5.73
CA GLY A 225 -17.27 1.79 4.35
C GLY A 225 -16.22 1.01 3.55
N TYR A 226 -15.65 1.66 2.54
CA TYR A 226 -14.59 1.11 1.69
C TYR A 226 -13.29 1.90 1.88
N ARG A 227 -12.16 1.32 1.45
CA ARG A 227 -10.89 2.05 1.35
C ARG A 227 -10.38 2.04 -0.08
N LEU A 228 -10.02 3.23 -0.57
CA LEU A 228 -9.16 3.38 -1.75
C LEU A 228 -7.73 3.24 -1.28
N VAL A 229 -6.96 2.37 -1.93
CA VAL A 229 -5.52 2.24 -1.70
C VAL A 229 -4.77 2.78 -2.90
N LEU A 230 -3.86 3.71 -2.65
CA LEU A 230 -2.91 4.25 -3.62
C LEU A 230 -1.51 3.90 -3.13
N GLU A 231 -0.74 3.16 -3.93
CA GLU A 231 0.65 2.82 -3.62
C GLU A 231 1.58 3.22 -4.74
N GLY A 232 2.79 3.59 -4.37
CA GLY A 232 3.79 4.02 -5.31
C GLY A 232 4.99 4.65 -4.64
N ARG A 233 5.66 5.54 -5.38
CA ARG A 233 6.79 6.34 -4.91
C ARG A 233 6.53 7.80 -5.17
N PHE A 234 6.90 8.67 -4.23
CA PHE A 234 6.88 10.11 -4.49
C PHE A 234 7.91 10.47 -5.55
N ALA A 235 7.50 11.30 -6.50
CA ALA A 235 8.36 11.93 -7.48
C ALA A 235 8.72 13.36 -7.01
N ALA A 236 9.58 14.03 -7.77
CA ALA A 236 9.91 15.43 -7.53
C ALA A 236 9.41 16.29 -8.69
N PHE A 237 8.92 17.48 -8.35
CA PHE A 237 8.73 18.59 -9.28
C PHE A 237 10.10 19.12 -9.77
N PRO A 238 10.13 20.02 -10.77
CA PRO A 238 11.39 20.54 -11.33
C PRO A 238 12.27 21.27 -10.30
N ASP A 239 11.66 21.80 -9.24
CA ASP A 239 12.33 22.44 -8.10
C ASP A 239 12.91 21.43 -7.09
N GLY A 240 12.81 20.13 -7.37
CA GLY A 240 13.28 19.05 -6.50
C GLY A 240 12.35 18.75 -5.32
N ARG A 241 11.23 19.45 -5.16
CA ARG A 241 10.27 19.22 -4.08
C ARG A 241 9.27 18.16 -4.47
N ALA A 242 8.83 17.35 -3.50
CA ALA A 242 7.79 16.35 -3.75
C ALA A 242 6.38 16.95 -3.68
N ILE A 243 6.20 18.04 -2.92
CA ILE A 243 4.92 18.70 -2.72
C ILE A 243 5.01 20.15 -3.20
N ARG A 244 4.04 20.55 -4.03
CA ARG A 244 3.81 21.97 -4.39
C ARG A 244 2.48 22.43 -3.83
N CYS A 245 2.47 23.66 -3.33
CA CYS A 245 1.28 24.31 -2.79
C CYS A 245 1.00 25.62 -3.51
N ARG A 246 -0.28 26.01 -3.55
CA ARG A 246 -0.74 27.28 -4.09
C ARG A 246 -2.00 27.74 -3.36
N ALA A 247 -2.13 29.05 -3.19
CA ALA A 247 -3.34 29.71 -2.71
C ALA A 247 -3.59 30.98 -3.53
N ASP A 248 -4.85 31.39 -3.69
CA ASP A 248 -5.20 32.63 -4.40
C ASP A 248 -4.97 33.88 -3.52
N SER A 249 -4.96 33.71 -2.20
CA SER A 249 -4.57 34.76 -1.24
C SER A 249 -3.93 34.17 0.02
N PRO A 250 -3.21 34.96 0.84
CA PRO A 250 -2.62 34.51 2.11
C PRO A 250 -3.65 34.04 3.15
N ASP A 251 -4.89 34.53 3.06
CA ASP A 251 -5.98 34.19 3.98
C ASP A 251 -6.71 32.90 3.58
N GLN A 252 -6.33 32.29 2.46
CA GLN A 252 -6.86 31.01 2.02
C GLN A 252 -5.90 29.88 2.37
N ARG A 253 -6.47 28.75 2.78
CA ARG A 253 -5.69 27.53 2.97
C ARG A 253 -5.11 27.09 1.62
N PRO A 254 -3.79 26.87 1.51
CA PRO A 254 -3.20 26.40 0.26
C PRO A 254 -3.73 25.02 -0.15
N VAL A 255 -3.90 24.83 -1.45
CA VAL A 255 -4.07 23.52 -2.09
C VAL A 255 -2.69 22.98 -2.39
N CYS A 256 -2.40 21.78 -1.90
CA CYS A 256 -1.12 21.11 -2.09
C CYS A 256 -1.29 19.80 -2.87
N ILE A 257 -0.40 19.54 -3.83
CA ILE A 257 -0.33 18.26 -4.52
C ILE A 257 1.06 17.66 -4.36
N ALA A 258 1.10 16.34 -4.14
CA ALA A 258 2.34 15.57 -4.09
C ALA A 258 2.56 14.84 -5.43
N ALA A 259 3.70 15.03 -6.07
CA ALA A 259 4.05 14.30 -7.28
C ALA A 259 4.34 12.82 -6.94
N ALA A 260 3.84 11.90 -7.75
CA ALA A 260 3.96 10.47 -7.50
C ALA A 260 4.02 9.66 -8.79
N GLN A 261 4.71 8.51 -8.72
CA GLN A 261 4.55 7.42 -9.66
C GLN A 261 3.72 6.34 -8.96
N LEU A 262 2.54 6.03 -9.49
CA LEU A 262 1.67 5.00 -8.92
C LEU A 262 2.07 3.61 -9.46
N ASP A 263 2.27 2.69 -8.53
CA ASP A 263 2.53 1.28 -8.82
C ASP A 263 1.22 0.46 -8.68
N ARG A 264 0.31 0.88 -7.78
CA ARG A 264 -0.94 0.17 -7.49
C ARG A 264 -2.10 1.08 -7.11
N VAL A 265 -3.28 0.74 -7.60
CA VAL A 265 -4.58 1.24 -7.13
C VAL A 265 -5.46 0.05 -6.74
N ALA A 266 -6.14 0.11 -5.61
CA ALA A 266 -7.04 -0.96 -5.18
C ALA A 266 -8.26 -0.44 -4.40
N PHE A 267 -9.33 -1.23 -4.39
CA PHE A 267 -10.44 -1.06 -3.45
C PHE A 267 -10.38 -2.18 -2.41
N GLU A 268 -10.53 -1.82 -1.13
CA GLU A 268 -10.59 -2.73 0.01
C GLU A 268 -11.92 -2.56 0.78
N ASP A 269 -12.37 -3.65 1.38
CA ASP A 269 -13.42 -3.66 2.40
C ASP A 269 -12.85 -3.10 3.71
N ALA A 270 -13.46 -2.06 4.29
CA ALA A 270 -12.88 -1.39 5.46
C ALA A 270 -13.11 -2.14 6.79
N ASP A 271 -14.03 -3.11 6.83
CA ASP A 271 -14.30 -3.95 8.00
C ASP A 271 -13.28 -5.07 8.14
N THR A 272 -13.01 -5.75 7.04
CA THR A 272 -12.17 -6.96 6.98
C THR A 272 -10.76 -6.69 6.47
N GLY A 273 -10.54 -5.61 5.73
CA GLY A 273 -9.29 -5.36 4.99
C GLY A 273 -9.14 -6.22 3.74
N ALA A 274 -10.18 -6.94 3.32
CA ALA A 274 -10.13 -7.78 2.13
C ALA A 274 -10.05 -6.92 0.85
N GLN A 275 -9.18 -7.33 -0.07
CA GLN A 275 -9.08 -6.71 -1.39
C GLN A 275 -10.31 -7.06 -2.23
N ILE A 276 -11.00 -6.05 -2.74
CA ILE A 276 -12.18 -6.17 -3.61
C ILE A 276 -11.75 -6.19 -5.08
N SER A 277 -10.87 -5.27 -5.45
CA SER A 277 -10.35 -5.14 -6.82
C SER A 277 -9.02 -4.42 -6.81
N GLU A 278 -8.20 -4.65 -7.84
CA GLU A 278 -6.83 -4.16 -7.90
C GLU A 278 -6.41 -3.92 -9.35
N TRP A 279 -5.63 -2.86 -9.54
CA TRP A 279 -4.96 -2.50 -10.77
C TRP A 279 -3.50 -2.21 -10.45
N ARG A 280 -2.59 -2.89 -11.13
CA ARG A 280 -1.15 -2.72 -10.99
C ARG A 280 -0.51 -2.34 -12.30
N LYS A 281 0.70 -1.78 -12.22
CA LYS A 281 1.65 -1.76 -13.32
C LYS A 281 2.22 -3.17 -13.50
N ASP A 282 2.04 -3.77 -14.68
CA ASP A 282 2.59 -5.09 -15.03
C ASP A 282 4.12 -5.06 -15.11
#